data_AF-A0A1F8S2X3-F1
#
_entry.id   AF-A0A1F8S2X3-F1
#
_cell.length_a   1.000
_cell.length_b   1.000
_cell.length_c   1.000
_cell.angle_alpha   90.00
_cell.angle_beta   90.00
_cell.angle_gamma   90.00
#
_symmetry.space_group_name_H-M   'P 1'
#
loop_
_entity.id
_entity.type
_entity.pdbx_description
1 polymer ?
#
loop_
_entity_poly.entity_id
_entity_poly.type
_entity_poly.pdbx_seq_one_letter_code
_entity_poly.pdbx_strand_id
1 'polypeptide(L)' 'MDGIDRASRSRVALAGDVRSRALAIWPGLDRRKLTRTCGDPERVARLVGRRTALPREAILGILGVGDPAIE' A
#
# COMPACT_ATOMS: atom_id res chain seq x y z
N MET A 1 -24.32 -18.69 -0.32
CA MET A 1 -22.98 -19.29 -0.17
C MET A 1 -22.34 -19.24 -1.55
N ASP A 2 -21.32 -18.46 -1.90
CA ASP A 2 -20.50 -17.44 -1.26
C ASP A 2 -19.97 -16.59 -2.43
N GLY A 3 -20.69 -15.53 -2.81
CA GLY A 3 -20.29 -14.61 -3.89
C GLY A 3 -19.35 -13.49 -3.40
N ILE A 4 -18.99 -13.54 -2.12
CA ILE A 4 -18.21 -12.54 -1.41
C ILE A 4 -16.88 -13.21 -1.06
N ASP A 5 -15.88 -13.19 -1.93
CA ASP A 5 -14.51 -13.09 -1.39
C ASP A 5 -13.41 -12.82 -2.40
N ARG A 6 -13.52 -13.08 -3.72
CA ARG A 6 -12.30 -13.03 -4.55
C ARG A 6 -11.65 -11.64 -4.60
N ALA A 7 -12.44 -10.59 -4.80
CA ALA A 7 -11.93 -9.21 -4.78
C ALA A 7 -11.47 -8.77 -3.37
N SER A 8 -12.17 -9.21 -2.32
CA SER A 8 -11.79 -8.95 -0.92
C SER A 8 -10.47 -9.65 -0.57
N ARG A 9 -10.31 -10.91 -0.96
CA ARG A 9 -9.12 -11.74 -0.77
C ARG A 9 -7.94 -11.22 -1.57
N SER A 10 -8.18 -10.76 -2.82
CA SER A 10 -7.16 -10.08 -3.62
C SER A 10 -6.70 -8.78 -2.95
N ARG A 11 -7.62 -7.98 -2.40
CA ARG A 11 -7.28 -6.74 -1.69
C ARG A 11 -6.54 -7.02 -0.38
N VAL A 12 -6.88 -8.07 0.37
CA VAL A 12 -6.19 -8.46 1.61
C VAL A 12 -4.81 -9.04 1.33
N ALA A 13 -4.65 -9.82 0.25
CA ALA A 13 -3.34 -10.29 -0.20
C ALA A 13 -2.46 -9.10 -0.60
N LEU A 14 -2.96 -8.23 -1.47
CA LEU A 14 -2.29 -6.97 -1.85
C LEU A 14 -1.95 -6.11 -0.62
N ALA A 15 -2.82 -6.04 0.39
CA ALA A 15 -2.58 -5.30 1.63
C ALA A 15 -1.39 -5.87 2.43
N GLY A 16 -1.23 -7.20 2.45
CA GLY A 16 -0.05 -7.86 3.01
C GLY A 16 1.22 -7.51 2.25
N ASP A 17 1.16 -7.57 0.92
CA ASP A 17 2.28 -7.24 0.03
C ASP A 17 2.68 -5.77 0.10
N VAL A 18 1.72 -4.85 0.17
CA VAL A 18 1.92 -3.40 0.24
C VAL A 18 2.74 -3.00 1.47
N ARG A 19 2.48 -3.61 2.65
CA ARG A 19 3.22 -3.28 3.88
C ARG A 19 4.68 -3.71 3.80
N SER A 20 4.90 -4.94 3.35
CA SER A 20 6.25 -5.50 3.20
C SER A 20 7.04 -4.75 2.15
N ARG A 21 6.40 -4.42 1.01
CA ARG A 21 6.99 -3.63 -0.06
C ARG A 21 7.31 -2.20 0.40
N ALA A 22 6.41 -1.54 1.13
CA ALA A 22 6.68 -0.22 1.70
C ALA A 22 7.90 -0.22 2.64
N LEU A 23 8.05 -1.25 3.48
CA LEU A 23 9.19 -1.38 4.39
C LEU A 23 10.51 -1.67 3.68
N ALA A 24 10.46 -2.43 2.57
CA ALA A 24 11.64 -2.71 1.75
C ALA A 24 12.15 -1.44 1.04
N ILE A 25 11.24 -0.57 0.61
CA ILE A 25 11.57 0.64 -0.15
C ILE A 25 11.95 1.81 0.76
N TRP A 26 11.27 1.97 1.90
CA TRP A 26 11.52 3.04 2.87
C TRP A 26 11.99 2.49 4.21
N PRO A 27 13.31 2.20 4.35
CA PRO A 27 13.89 1.80 5.62
C PRO A 27 13.74 2.95 6.64
N GLY A 28 13.04 2.68 7.75
CA GLY A 28 12.71 3.68 8.77
C GLY A 28 11.24 4.11 8.80
N LEU A 29 10.39 3.50 7.96
CA LEU A 29 8.94 3.65 8.08
C LEU A 29 8.45 2.97 9.38
N ASP A 30 7.63 3.69 10.14
CA ASP A 30 7.21 3.28 11.47
C ASP A 30 6.24 2.09 11.39
N ARG A 31 6.76 0.88 11.66
CA ARG A 31 6.01 -0.38 11.58
C ARG A 31 4.72 -0.34 12.38
N ARG A 32 4.68 0.35 13.52
CA ARG A 32 3.47 0.49 14.34
C ARG A 32 2.38 1.28 13.63
N LYS A 33 2.76 2.35 12.91
CA LYS A 33 1.82 3.14 12.11
C LYS A 33 1.36 2.36 10.87
N LEU A 34 2.27 1.60 10.28
CA LEU A 34 2.02 0.70 9.15
C LEU A 34 1.10 -0.49 9.50
N THR A 35 1.13 -0.97 10.75
CA THR A 35 0.16 -1.97 11.21
C THR A 35 -1.22 -1.34 11.39
N ARG A 36 -1.29 -0.08 11.84
CA ARG A 36 -2.57 0.67 11.94
C ARG A 36 -3.21 1.02 10.60
N THR A 37 -2.47 0.98 9.50
CA THR A 37 -3.07 1.17 8.18
C THR A 37 -3.83 -0.07 7.71
N CYS A 38 -3.70 -1.22 8.37
CA CYS A 38 -4.28 -2.50 7.95
C CYS A 38 -3.94 -2.88 6.49
N GLY A 39 -2.78 -2.43 6.00
CA GLY A 39 -2.35 -2.63 4.62
C GLY A 39 -3.18 -1.88 3.58
N ASP A 40 -3.97 -0.89 4.01
CA ASP A 40 -4.62 0.05 3.12
C ASP A 40 -3.57 0.90 2.39
N PRO A 41 -3.49 0.82 1.05
CA PRO A 41 -2.43 1.46 0.30
C PRO A 41 -2.54 2.98 0.30
N GLU A 42 -3.74 3.55 0.41
CA GLU A 42 -3.91 5.00 0.52
C GLU A 42 -3.38 5.55 1.84
N ARG A 43 -3.64 4.85 2.95
CA ARG A 43 -3.10 5.21 4.26
C ARG A 43 -1.59 5.03 4.30
N VAL A 44 -1.05 3.98 3.68
CA VAL A 44 0.40 3.79 3.55
C VAL A 44 1.01 4.93 2.71
N ALA A 45 0.41 5.27 1.57
CA ALA A 45 0.86 6.36 0.73
C ALA A 45 0.84 7.71 1.46
N ARG A 46 -0.19 7.97 2.29
CA ARG A 46 -0.24 9.17 3.14
C ARG A 46 0.85 9.17 4.21
N LEU A 47 1.18 8.01 4.79
CA LEU A 47 2.24 7.89 5.79
C LEU A 47 3.63 8.14 5.18
N VAL A 48 3.85 7.56 4.00
CA VAL A 48 5.08 7.70 3.22
C VAL A 48 5.22 9.14 2.73
N GLY A 49 4.19 9.73 2.11
CA GLY A 49 4.21 11.11 1.60
C GLY A 49 4.41 12.19 2.67
N ARG A 50 4.17 11.89 3.95
CA ARG A 50 4.55 12.79 5.06
C ARG A 50 6.05 12.78 5.36
N ARG A 51 6.76 11.70 4.98
CA ARG A 51 8.19 11.50 5.24
C ARG A 51 9.03 11.69 3.98
N THR A 52 8.44 11.48 2.81
CA THR A 52 9.08 11.62 1.50
C THR A 52 8.36 12.70 0.73
N ALA A 53 9.08 13.59 0.05
CA ALA A 53 8.50 14.60 -0.85
C ALA A 53 7.85 14.00 -2.14
N LEU A 54 7.54 12.70 -2.13
CA LEU A 54 6.90 11.99 -3.22
C LEU A 54 5.38 12.22 -3.20
N PRO A 55 4.75 12.43 -4.37
CA PRO A 55 3.31 12.52 -4.46
C PRO A 55 2.65 11.17 -4.17
N ARG A 56 1.42 11.21 -3.63
CA ARG A 56 0.62 10.02 -3.30
C ARG A 56 0.52 9.04 -4.47
N GLU A 57 0.30 9.55 -5.67
CA GLU A 57 0.15 8.77 -6.91
C GLU A 57 1.42 7.93 -7.19
N ALA A 58 2.60 8.56 -7.11
CA ALA A 58 3.87 7.87 -7.30
C ALA A 58 4.09 6.78 -6.24
N ILE A 59 3.71 7.05 -4.99
CA ILE A 59 3.82 6.06 -3.92
C ILE A 59 2.89 4.86 -4.18
N LEU A 60 1.65 5.10 -4.62
CA LEU A 60 0.72 4.03 -4.99
C LEU A 60 1.23 3.20 -6.18
N GLY A 61 1.83 3.85 -7.19
CA GLY A 61 2.49 3.16 -8.31
C GLY A 61 3.65 2.28 -7.85
N ILE A 62 4.51 2.81 -6.98
CA ILE A 62 5.64 2.06 -6.38
C ILE A 62 5.14 0.86 -5.55
N LEU A 63 4.01 1.00 -4.86
CA LEU A 63 3.39 -0.07 -4.10
C LEU A 63 2.70 -1.12 -4.98
N GLY A 64 2.58 -0.87 -6.29
CA GLY A 64 1.91 -1.74 -7.25
C GLY A 64 0.38 -1.67 -7.15
N VAL A 65 -0.14 -0.54 -6.67
CA VAL A 65 -1.58 -0.26 -6.51
C VAL A 65 -2.07 0.77 -7.54
N GLY A 66 -1.15 1.46 -8.20
CA GLY A 66 -1.45 2.28 -9.37
C GLY A 66 -1.83 1.41 -10.56
N ASP A 67 -2.83 1.86 -11.31
CA ASP A 67 -3.24 1.26 -12.57
C ASP A 67 -2.05 1.23 -13.55
N PRO A 68 -1.82 0.13 -14.29
CA PRO A 68 -0.75 0.05 -15.29
C PRO A 68 -0.93 1.01 -16.48
N ALA A 69 -2.01 1.81 -16.55
CA ALA A 69 -2.27 2.74 -17.64
C ALA A 69 -1.47 4.06 -17.63
N ILE A 70 -0.24 4.05 -17.12
CA ILE A 70 0.75 5.10 -17.46
C ILE A 70 1.79 4.46 -18.39
N GLU A 71 1.36 4.19 -19.62
CA GLU A 71 2.22 4.10 -20.81
C GLU A 71 1.68 5.07 -21.86
#